data_AF-A0ABD5WRT1-F1
#
_entry.id   AF-A0ABD5WRT1-F1
#
_cell.length_a   1.000
_cell.length_b   1.000
_cell.length_c   1.000
_cell.angle_alpha   90.00
_cell.angle_beta   90.00
_cell.angle_gamma   90.00
#
_symmetry.space_group_name_H-M   'P 1'
#
loop_
_entity.id
_entity.type
_entity.pdbx_description
1 polymer ?
#
loop_
_entity_poly.entity_id
_entity_poly.type
_entity_poly.pdbx_seq_one_letter_code
_entity_poly.pdbx_strand_id
1 'polypeptide(L)'
;MTDPLRDSHERWLVRALQVGLAVVAGYGLYRGETAVFVNGLVSLGVTFVPALVRRDLGISMDTSYVLVISVAVFVHAVGLLGPYRTLPWYDSVAHALSATVVAGAGYVTVKAVERNSERTTLPPEAEFVFILVFVMAFGVLWEIVEFGAELASAAVGGTAVLVQYGLDDIINDLLFNQVGALVVAGWDAARPEKAADEAAEAMDDQLFPARPVPRSMRHEHLVVTIEAGTKERIDADLDAGESLEAWVADAVERKLDGGETDASDVTDEASDASDVTDEASDADDYEEGFEYVDDCAI
;
A
#
# COMPACT_ATOMS: atom_id res chain seq x y z
N MET A 1 0.30 -11.00 -7.90
CA MET A 1 -0.86 -11.90 -7.79
C MET A 1 -0.70 -12.67 -6.48
N THR A 2 -1.49 -12.34 -5.44
CA THR A 2 -1.42 -13.02 -4.13
C THR A 2 -2.11 -14.38 -4.22
N ASP A 3 -1.58 -15.37 -3.49
CA ASP A 3 -2.15 -16.71 -3.43
C ASP A 3 -3.54 -16.67 -2.75
N PRO A 4 -4.63 -17.07 -3.41
CA PRO A 4 -5.98 -17.07 -2.83
C PRO A 4 -6.10 -17.84 -1.50
N LEU A 5 -5.25 -18.85 -1.30
CA LEU A 5 -5.19 -19.62 -0.05
C LEU A 5 -4.60 -18.77 1.08
N ARG A 6 -3.55 -18.00 0.79
CA ARG A 6 -2.92 -17.10 1.77
C ARG A 6 -3.90 -16.04 2.26
N ASP A 7 -4.60 -15.39 1.35
CA ASP A 7 -5.60 -14.37 1.68
C ASP A 7 -6.74 -14.96 2.55
N SER A 8 -7.09 -16.22 2.34
CA SER A 8 -8.12 -16.91 3.11
C SER A 8 -7.67 -17.21 4.54
N HIS A 9 -6.40 -17.61 4.72
CA HIS A 9 -5.81 -17.77 6.05
C HIS A 9 -5.67 -16.43 6.78
N GLU A 10 -5.19 -15.37 6.11
CA GLU A 10 -5.06 -14.03 6.69
C GLU A 10 -6.42 -13.49 7.17
N ARG A 11 -7.49 -13.66 6.38
CA ARG A 11 -8.85 -13.30 6.80
C ARG A 11 -9.31 -14.07 8.04
N TRP A 12 -9.00 -15.36 8.12
CA TRP A 12 -9.34 -16.16 9.29
C TRP A 12 -8.56 -15.70 10.52
N LEU A 13 -7.27 -15.38 10.38
CA LEU A 13 -6.44 -14.82 11.44
C LEU A 13 -6.96 -13.47 11.95
N VAL A 14 -7.34 -12.56 11.05
CA VAL A 14 -7.97 -11.29 11.44
C VAL A 14 -9.23 -11.53 12.28
N ARG A 15 -10.09 -12.46 11.87
CA ARG A 15 -11.30 -12.81 12.63
C ARG A 15 -10.96 -13.42 13.99
N ALA A 16 -9.93 -14.27 14.07
CA ALA A 16 -9.47 -14.83 15.33
C ALA A 16 -8.97 -13.74 16.28
N LEU A 17 -8.21 -12.75 15.78
CA LEU A 17 -7.76 -11.60 16.55
C LEU A 17 -8.93 -10.73 17.01
N GLN A 18 -9.93 -10.49 16.15
CA GLN A 18 -11.16 -9.77 16.51
C GLN A 18 -11.95 -10.46 17.63
N VAL A 19 -12.10 -11.79 17.56
CA VAL A 19 -12.71 -12.58 18.63
C VAL A 19 -11.88 -12.45 19.91
N GLY A 20 -10.55 -12.51 19.81
CA GLY A 20 -9.64 -12.28 20.92
C GLY A 20 -9.84 -10.91 21.57
N LEU A 21 -9.91 -9.83 20.79
CA LEU A 21 -10.18 -8.46 21.28
C LEU A 21 -11.55 -8.38 21.97
N ALA A 22 -12.58 -9.01 21.40
CA ALA A 22 -13.90 -9.08 22.02
C ALA A 22 -13.86 -9.82 23.38
N VAL A 23 -13.04 -10.88 23.48
CA VAL A 23 -12.79 -11.59 24.75
C VAL A 23 -12.05 -10.71 25.74
N VAL A 24 -11.01 -9.96 25.33
CA VAL A 24 -10.29 -9.01 26.19
C VAL A 24 -11.24 -7.93 26.72
N ALA A 25 -12.06 -7.34 25.86
CA ALA A 25 -13.07 -6.36 26.26
C ALA A 25 -14.08 -6.99 27.24
N GLY A 26 -14.63 -8.16 26.91
CA GLY A 26 -15.55 -8.88 27.79
C GLY A 26 -14.96 -9.25 29.15
N TYR A 27 -13.67 -9.61 29.18
CA TYR A 27 -12.93 -9.86 30.42
C TYR A 27 -12.78 -8.59 31.26
N GLY A 28 -12.39 -7.47 30.63
CA GLY A 28 -12.33 -6.17 31.29
C GLY A 28 -13.67 -5.77 31.91
N LEU A 29 -14.76 -5.95 31.17
CA LEU A 29 -16.12 -5.70 31.66
C LEU A 29 -16.49 -6.61 32.84
N TYR A 30 -16.20 -7.90 32.75
CA TYR A 30 -16.48 -8.88 33.81
C TYR A 30 -15.70 -8.58 35.10
N ARG A 31 -14.45 -8.10 34.97
CA ARG A 31 -13.57 -7.77 36.10
C ARG A 31 -13.80 -6.37 36.66
N GLY A 32 -14.59 -5.54 35.99
CA GLY A 32 -14.77 -4.12 36.34
C GLY A 32 -13.54 -3.27 36.02
N GLU A 33 -12.66 -3.74 35.13
CA GLU A 33 -11.43 -3.06 34.72
C GLU A 33 -11.72 -2.18 33.49
N THR A 34 -12.16 -0.95 33.73
CA THR A 34 -12.61 -0.01 32.67
C THR A 34 -11.56 0.23 31.60
N ALA A 35 -10.28 0.37 31.98
CA ALA A 35 -9.19 0.58 31.02
C ALA A 35 -9.05 -0.61 30.04
N VAL A 36 -9.10 -1.84 30.56
CA VAL A 36 -9.03 -3.07 29.74
C VAL A 36 -10.25 -3.19 28.83
N PHE A 37 -11.45 -2.88 29.36
CA PHE A 37 -12.68 -2.90 28.57
C PHE A 37 -12.64 -1.90 27.41
N VAL A 38 -12.30 -0.63 27.70
CA VAL A 38 -12.26 0.43 26.70
C VAL A 38 -11.16 0.16 25.67
N ASN A 39 -9.96 -0.23 26.11
CA ASN A 39 -8.87 -0.56 25.19
C ASN A 39 -9.24 -1.72 24.25
N GLY A 40 -9.80 -2.81 24.78
CA GLY A 40 -10.27 -3.92 23.96
C GLY A 40 -11.35 -3.51 22.95
N LEU A 41 -12.27 -2.63 23.34
CA LEU A 41 -13.34 -2.13 22.47
C LEU A 41 -12.80 -1.19 21.37
N VAL A 42 -11.91 -0.27 21.72
CA VAL A 42 -11.27 0.65 20.78
C VAL A 42 -10.42 -0.13 19.78
N SER A 43 -9.56 -1.04 20.25
CA SER A 43 -8.76 -1.91 19.38
C SER A 43 -9.63 -2.74 18.44
N LEU A 44 -10.74 -3.30 18.94
CA LEU A 44 -11.70 -4.01 18.10
C LEU A 44 -12.30 -3.08 17.03
N GLY A 45 -12.68 -1.85 17.42
CA GLY A 45 -13.14 -0.81 16.49
C GLY A 45 -12.13 -0.51 15.38
N VAL A 46 -10.84 -0.38 15.73
CA VAL A 46 -9.76 -0.10 14.77
C VAL A 46 -9.66 -1.20 13.71
N THR A 47 -9.88 -2.48 14.06
CA THR A 47 -9.87 -3.57 13.06
C THR A 47 -10.93 -3.42 11.95
N PHE A 48 -11.97 -2.61 12.19
CA PHE A 48 -13.02 -2.33 11.19
C PHE A 48 -12.74 -1.07 10.36
N VAL A 49 -11.74 -0.26 10.71
CA VAL A 49 -11.37 0.95 9.96
C VAL A 49 -11.09 0.66 8.49
N PRO A 50 -10.34 -0.40 8.10
CA PRO A 50 -10.15 -0.69 6.66
C PRO A 50 -11.45 -0.96 5.90
N ALA A 51 -12.47 -1.54 6.57
CA ALA A 51 -13.77 -1.77 5.95
C ALA A 51 -14.56 -0.47 5.80
N LEU A 52 -14.46 0.45 6.76
CA LEU A 52 -15.07 1.78 6.68
C LEU A 52 -14.40 2.64 5.60
N VAL A 53 -13.07 2.66 5.56
CA VAL A 53 -12.29 3.37 4.54
C VAL A 53 -12.65 2.88 3.13
N ARG A 54 -12.77 1.55 2.94
CA ARG A 54 -13.24 0.99 1.66
C ARG A 54 -14.67 1.41 1.32
N ARG A 55 -15.57 1.41 2.30
CA ARG A 55 -16.99 1.71 2.10
C ARG A 55 -17.22 3.18 1.77
N ASP A 56 -16.55 4.07 2.50
CA ASP A 56 -16.86 5.51 2.49
C ASP A 56 -15.92 6.28 1.56
N LEU A 57 -14.67 5.83 1.38
CA LEU A 57 -13.66 6.47 0.54
C LEU A 57 -13.30 5.66 -0.71
N GLY A 58 -13.81 4.43 -0.88
CA GLY A 58 -13.44 3.56 -1.99
C GLY A 58 -12.05 2.93 -1.87
N ILE A 59 -11.26 3.30 -0.85
CA ILE A 59 -9.87 2.88 -0.68
C ILE A 59 -9.80 1.52 0.01
N SER A 60 -9.22 0.56 -0.66
CA SER A 60 -9.10 -0.83 -0.27
C SER A 60 -7.67 -1.17 0.12
N MET A 61 -7.54 -1.80 1.29
CA MET A 61 -6.27 -2.30 1.79
C MET A 61 -6.13 -3.80 1.50
N ASP A 62 -4.90 -4.23 1.24
CA ASP A 62 -4.55 -5.64 1.13
C ASP A 62 -4.80 -6.38 2.44
N THR A 63 -5.20 -7.64 2.35
CA THR A 63 -5.54 -8.47 3.51
C THR A 63 -4.36 -8.60 4.48
N SER A 64 -3.13 -8.66 3.96
CA SER A 64 -1.90 -8.68 4.73
C SER A 64 -1.73 -7.41 5.57
N TYR A 65 -2.06 -6.24 5.02
CA TYR A 65 -1.99 -4.98 5.75
C TYR A 65 -3.09 -4.87 6.81
N VAL A 66 -4.29 -5.36 6.52
CA VAL A 66 -5.38 -5.50 7.51
C VAL A 66 -4.96 -6.42 8.66
N LEU A 67 -4.21 -7.49 8.37
CA LEU A 67 -3.64 -8.38 9.38
C LEU A 67 -2.61 -7.64 10.25
N VAL A 68 -1.70 -6.86 9.66
CA VAL A 68 -0.72 -6.04 10.42
C VAL A 68 -1.44 -5.07 11.36
N ILE A 69 -2.46 -4.35 10.88
CA ILE A 69 -3.30 -3.47 11.71
C ILE A 69 -3.90 -4.25 12.88
N SER A 70 -4.48 -5.42 12.58
CA SER A 70 -5.15 -6.27 13.58
C SER A 70 -4.16 -6.81 14.63
N VAL A 71 -2.96 -7.19 14.22
CA VAL A 71 -1.89 -7.66 15.12
C VAL A 71 -1.42 -6.53 16.02
N ALA A 72 -1.16 -5.33 15.47
CA ALA A 72 -0.68 -4.19 16.23
C ALA A 72 -1.66 -3.83 17.37
N VAL A 73 -2.95 -3.66 17.06
CA VAL A 73 -3.96 -3.32 18.07
C VAL A 73 -4.28 -4.48 19.03
N PHE A 74 -4.09 -5.73 18.59
CA PHE A 74 -4.22 -6.90 19.46
C PHE A 74 -3.09 -6.98 20.49
N VAL A 75 -1.84 -6.80 20.05
CA VAL A 75 -0.68 -6.75 20.96
C VAL A 75 -0.86 -5.62 21.96
N HIS A 76 -1.21 -4.43 21.50
CA HIS A 76 -1.48 -3.29 22.40
C HIS A 76 -2.61 -3.58 23.41
N ALA A 77 -3.70 -4.23 22.97
CA ALA A 77 -4.82 -4.62 23.84
C ALA A 77 -4.42 -5.63 24.92
N VAL A 78 -3.65 -6.66 24.54
CA VAL A 78 -3.19 -7.72 25.45
C VAL A 78 -2.20 -7.18 26.48
N GLY A 79 -1.44 -6.14 26.15
CA GLY A 79 -0.47 -5.52 27.07
C GLY A 79 -1.07 -5.12 28.42
N LEU A 80 -2.29 -4.59 28.44
CA LEU A 80 -2.96 -4.16 29.67
C LEU A 80 -3.32 -5.31 30.62
N LEU A 81 -3.36 -6.56 30.12
CA LEU A 81 -3.61 -7.74 30.95
C LEU A 81 -2.41 -8.10 31.85
N GLY A 82 -1.25 -7.45 31.66
CA GLY A 82 -0.05 -7.73 32.43
C GLY A 82 1.29 -7.60 31.69
N PRO A 83 1.40 -7.90 30.38
CA PRO A 83 2.68 -7.85 29.67
C PRO A 83 3.44 -6.52 29.80
N TYR A 84 2.75 -5.37 29.78
CA TYR A 84 3.40 -4.07 30.01
C TYR A 84 4.18 -3.97 31.33
N ARG A 85 3.73 -4.68 32.37
CA ARG A 85 4.37 -4.67 33.69
C ARG A 85 5.38 -5.80 33.89
N THR A 86 5.30 -6.86 33.09
CA THR A 86 6.02 -8.12 33.33
C THR A 86 7.12 -8.39 32.33
N LEU A 87 7.05 -7.78 31.13
CA LEU A 87 7.99 -7.97 30.04
C LEU A 87 8.55 -6.61 29.60
N PRO A 88 9.83 -6.28 29.92
CA PRO A 88 10.38 -4.94 29.70
C PRO A 88 10.53 -4.54 28.23
N TRP A 89 10.44 -5.48 27.30
CA TRP A 89 10.52 -5.24 25.85
C TRP A 89 9.14 -5.17 25.18
N TYR A 90 8.07 -5.56 25.88
CA TYR A 90 6.75 -5.74 25.28
C TYR A 90 6.21 -4.42 24.75
N ASP A 91 6.39 -3.38 25.54
CA ASP A 91 5.95 -2.04 25.24
C ASP A 91 6.61 -1.49 23.97
N SER A 92 7.94 -1.57 23.92
CA SER A 92 8.75 -1.27 22.73
C SER A 92 8.30 -2.01 21.46
N VAL A 93 7.91 -3.29 21.57
CA VAL A 93 7.38 -4.06 20.43
C VAL A 93 5.99 -3.57 20.03
N ALA A 94 5.12 -3.28 20.99
CA ALA A 94 3.79 -2.74 20.73
C ALA A 94 3.87 -1.38 20.02
N HIS A 95 4.79 -0.51 20.45
CA HIS A 95 5.07 0.78 19.83
C HIS A 95 5.61 0.63 18.42
N ALA A 96 6.63 -0.22 18.19
CA ALA A 96 7.15 -0.46 16.85
C ALA A 96 6.08 -0.98 15.87
N LEU A 97 5.26 -1.95 16.30
CA LEU A 97 4.17 -2.49 15.47
C LEU A 97 3.09 -1.44 15.16
N SER A 98 2.71 -0.65 16.16
CA SER A 98 1.72 0.43 15.99
C SER A 98 2.24 1.53 15.07
N ALA A 99 3.52 1.87 15.20
CA ALA A 99 4.19 2.84 14.35
C ALA A 99 4.32 2.39 12.90
N THR A 100 4.46 1.08 12.62
CA THR A 100 4.39 0.58 11.22
C THR A 100 3.03 0.88 10.57
N VAL A 101 1.94 0.81 11.33
CA VAL A 101 0.59 1.17 10.83
C VAL A 101 0.50 2.67 10.56
N VAL A 102 0.97 3.50 11.50
CA VAL A 102 1.01 4.96 11.36
C VAL A 102 1.90 5.37 10.18
N ALA A 103 3.05 4.72 10.01
CA ALA A 103 3.98 4.97 8.92
C ALA A 103 3.34 4.67 7.56
N GLY A 104 2.58 3.58 7.42
CA GLY A 104 1.87 3.30 6.18
C GLY A 104 0.72 4.27 5.91
N ALA A 105 0.04 4.79 6.94
CA ALA A 105 -0.90 5.89 6.74
C ALA A 105 -0.20 7.18 6.25
N GLY A 106 0.98 7.48 6.79
CA GLY A 106 1.85 8.56 6.30
C GLY A 106 2.27 8.35 4.85
N TYR A 107 2.65 7.12 4.49
CA TYR A 107 2.99 6.72 3.12
C TYR A 107 1.82 6.94 2.16
N VAL A 108 0.63 6.43 2.48
CA VAL A 108 -0.59 6.65 1.67
C VAL A 108 -0.86 8.14 1.47
N THR A 109 -0.73 8.93 2.55
CA THR A 109 -0.99 10.37 2.52
C THR A 109 -0.02 11.09 1.58
N VAL A 110 1.28 10.84 1.71
CA VAL A 110 2.27 11.53 0.88
C VAL A 110 2.18 11.11 -0.57
N LYS A 111 1.91 9.83 -0.86
CA LYS A 111 1.71 9.34 -2.22
C LYS A 111 0.47 9.89 -2.89
N ALA A 112 -0.64 9.99 -2.16
CA ALA A 112 -1.86 10.56 -2.70
C ALA A 112 -1.68 12.04 -3.06
N VAL A 113 -0.93 12.80 -2.25
CA VAL A 113 -0.58 14.19 -2.54
C VAL A 113 0.40 14.32 -3.70
N GLU A 114 1.46 13.51 -3.72
CA GLU A 114 2.49 13.52 -4.77
C GLU A 114 1.87 13.26 -6.15
N ARG A 115 1.07 12.20 -6.27
CA ARG A 115 0.46 11.78 -7.54
C ARG A 115 -0.57 12.78 -8.06
N ASN A 116 -1.19 13.55 -7.17
CA ASN A 116 -2.17 14.59 -7.53
C ASN A 116 -1.53 15.99 -7.68
N SER A 117 -0.19 16.10 -7.68
CA SER A 117 0.50 17.38 -7.82
C SER A 117 1.29 17.46 -9.12
N GLU A 118 0.89 18.36 -10.02
CA GLU A 118 1.65 18.66 -11.24
C GLU A 118 3.01 19.32 -10.98
N ARG A 119 3.27 19.78 -9.75
CA ARG A 119 4.49 20.53 -9.38
C ARG A 119 5.36 19.84 -8.34
N THR A 120 4.94 18.70 -7.79
CA THR A 120 5.61 18.10 -6.65
C THR A 120 5.85 16.62 -6.89
N THR A 121 7.02 16.31 -7.42
CA THR A 121 7.61 14.96 -7.37
C THR A 121 8.52 14.90 -6.15
N LEU A 122 8.28 13.96 -5.25
CA LEU A 122 9.11 13.76 -4.07
C LEU A 122 10.22 12.76 -4.38
N PRO A 123 11.50 13.14 -4.23
CA PRO A 123 12.57 12.17 -4.38
C PRO A 123 12.46 11.10 -3.27
N PRO A 124 12.92 9.86 -3.51
CA PRO A 124 12.80 8.77 -2.53
C PRO A 124 13.38 9.10 -1.16
N GLU A 125 14.45 9.90 -1.11
CA GLU A 125 15.07 10.34 0.14
C GLU A 125 14.16 11.29 0.94
N ALA A 126 13.42 12.16 0.24
CA ALA A 126 12.47 13.06 0.90
C ALA A 126 11.24 12.30 1.41
N GLU A 127 10.75 11.30 0.67
CA GLU A 127 9.67 10.41 1.14
C GLU A 127 10.11 9.63 2.38
N PHE A 128 11.32 9.07 2.37
CA PHE A 128 11.91 8.36 3.50
C PHE A 128 11.96 9.23 4.76
N VAL A 129 12.49 10.45 4.65
CA VAL A 129 12.55 11.41 5.75
C VAL A 129 11.14 11.86 6.17
N PHE A 130 10.24 12.07 5.22
CA PHE A 130 8.85 12.44 5.52
C PHE A 130 8.18 11.40 6.41
N ILE A 131 8.30 10.11 6.10
CA ILE A 131 7.68 9.04 6.90
C ILE A 131 8.24 9.05 8.34
N LEU A 132 9.56 9.20 8.50
CA LEU A 132 10.21 9.30 9.81
C LEU A 132 9.70 10.50 10.63
N VAL A 133 9.53 11.66 9.99
CA VAL A 133 9.05 12.88 10.64
C VAL A 133 7.55 12.78 10.95
N PHE A 134 6.76 12.20 10.04
CA PHE A 134 5.34 11.98 10.22
C PHE A 134 5.06 11.07 11.42
N VAL A 135 5.78 9.95 11.52
CA VAL A 135 5.68 9.03 12.66
C VAL A 135 6.15 9.69 13.95
N MET A 136 7.24 10.46 13.93
CA MET A 136 7.70 11.22 15.10
C MET A 136 6.63 12.21 15.57
N ALA A 137 6.02 12.97 14.67
CA ALA A 137 4.97 13.94 14.99
C ALA A 137 3.73 13.25 15.56
N PHE A 138 3.32 12.12 14.97
CA PHE A 138 2.21 11.33 15.49
C PHE A 138 2.53 10.71 16.85
N GLY A 139 3.75 10.22 17.06
CA GLY A 139 4.21 9.71 18.35
C GLY A 139 4.10 10.76 19.44
N VAL A 140 4.62 11.98 19.21
CA VAL A 140 4.47 13.09 20.16
C VAL A 140 3.00 13.44 20.40
N LEU A 141 2.15 13.43 19.36
CA LEU A 141 0.71 13.65 19.52
C LEU A 141 0.08 12.56 20.40
N TRP A 142 0.48 11.30 20.23
CA TRP A 142 0.00 10.19 21.04
C TRP A 142 0.35 10.36 22.52
N GLU A 143 1.60 10.72 22.84
CA GLU A 143 2.04 11.00 24.21
C GLU A 143 1.21 12.11 24.88
N ILE A 144 0.85 13.14 24.11
CA ILE A 144 -0.01 14.23 24.59
C ILE A 144 -1.43 13.71 24.91
N VAL A 145 -1.95 12.81 24.09
CA VAL A 145 -3.27 12.18 24.31
C VAL A 145 -3.24 11.32 25.57
N GLU A 146 -2.19 10.52 25.78
CA GLU A 146 -2.06 9.68 26.98
C GLU A 146 -1.96 10.52 28.25
N PHE A 147 -1.08 11.52 28.25
CA PHE A 147 -0.96 12.47 29.36
C PHE A 147 -2.29 13.20 29.63
N GLY A 148 -2.99 13.62 28.58
CA GLY A 148 -4.29 14.26 28.68
C GLY A 148 -5.37 13.35 29.26
N ALA A 149 -5.38 12.06 28.88
CA ALA A 149 -6.32 11.07 29.38
C ALA A 149 -6.09 10.73 30.87
N GLU A 150 -4.83 10.68 31.30
CA GLU A 150 -4.47 10.54 32.71
C GLU A 150 -4.98 11.73 33.52
N LEU A 151 -4.71 12.96 33.04
CA LEU A 151 -5.17 14.18 33.69
C LEU A 151 -6.71 14.25 33.79
N ALA A 152 -7.41 13.91 32.72
CA ALA A 152 -8.87 13.87 32.70
C ALA A 152 -9.43 12.84 33.70
N SER A 153 -8.80 11.67 33.79
CA SER A 153 -9.21 10.61 34.71
C SER A 153 -9.00 11.02 36.17
N ALA A 154 -7.87 11.68 36.47
CA ALA A 154 -7.58 12.25 37.78
C ALA A 154 -8.61 13.32 38.18
N ALA A 155 -9.05 14.17 37.24
CA ALA A 155 -10.04 15.20 37.49
C ALA A 155 -11.45 14.64 37.79
N VAL A 156 -11.80 13.49 37.20
CA VAL A 156 -13.12 12.86 37.35
C VAL A 156 -13.14 11.80 38.47
N GLY A 157 -11.98 11.52 39.10
CA GLY A 157 -11.85 10.52 40.17
C GLY A 157 -11.94 9.07 39.66
N GLY A 158 -11.66 8.85 38.37
CA GLY A 158 -11.66 7.53 37.74
C GLY A 158 -10.25 6.93 37.61
N THR A 159 -10.18 5.66 37.23
CA THR A 159 -8.92 5.02 36.81
C THR A 159 -8.53 5.49 35.42
N ALA A 160 -7.28 5.86 35.21
CA ALA A 160 -6.76 6.26 33.90
C ALA A 160 -6.97 5.15 32.86
N VAL A 161 -7.54 5.52 31.71
CA VAL A 161 -7.78 4.60 30.58
C VAL A 161 -6.49 4.37 29.78
N LEU A 162 -5.65 5.40 29.69
CA LEU A 162 -4.29 5.37 29.14
C LEU A 162 -3.34 5.73 30.29
N VAL A 163 -2.22 5.01 30.41
CA VAL A 163 -1.28 5.14 31.54
C VAL A 163 0.05 5.61 30.99
N GLN A 164 0.55 6.75 31.47
CA GLN A 164 1.90 7.21 31.20
C GLN A 164 2.85 6.66 32.26
N TYR A 165 3.95 6.01 31.87
CA TYR A 165 4.90 5.43 32.85
C TYR A 165 6.12 6.30 33.15
N GLY A 166 6.30 7.42 32.44
CA GLY A 166 7.28 8.46 32.75
C GLY A 166 7.99 9.04 31.53
N LEU A 167 9.07 9.80 31.75
CA LEU A 167 9.84 10.41 30.66
C LEU A 167 10.73 9.39 29.92
N ASP A 168 11.33 8.45 30.64
CA ASP A 168 12.18 7.42 30.02
C ASP A 168 11.35 6.52 29.08
N ASP A 169 10.09 6.29 29.44
CA ASP A 169 9.06 5.58 28.66
C ASP A 169 8.78 6.32 27.34
N ILE A 170 8.37 7.60 27.43
CA ILE A 170 8.16 8.48 26.26
C ILE A 170 9.34 8.42 25.29
N ILE A 171 10.58 8.54 25.79
CA ILE A 171 11.76 8.52 24.92
C ILE A 171 11.90 7.16 24.25
N ASN A 172 11.69 6.07 24.99
CA ASN A 172 11.74 4.72 24.46
C ASN A 172 10.66 4.49 23.39
N ASP A 173 9.45 4.97 23.62
CA ASP A 173 8.32 4.86 22.70
C ASP A 173 8.61 5.60 21.40
N LEU A 174 9.10 6.83 21.49
CA LEU A 174 9.51 7.59 20.31
C LEU A 174 10.65 6.89 19.55
N LEU A 175 11.62 6.27 20.24
CA LEU A 175 12.69 5.52 19.59
C LEU A 175 12.17 4.27 18.86
N PHE A 176 11.30 3.49 19.50
CA PHE A 176 10.73 2.28 18.89
C PHE A 176 9.69 2.61 17.81
N ASN A 177 9.03 3.76 17.90
CA ASN A 177 8.21 4.28 16.80
C ASN A 177 9.07 4.49 15.54
N GLN A 178 10.31 4.98 15.69
CA GLN A 178 11.21 5.10 14.53
C GLN A 178 11.61 3.75 13.93
N VAL A 179 11.65 2.66 14.72
CA VAL A 179 11.86 1.31 14.16
C VAL A 179 10.70 0.94 13.24
N GLY A 180 9.47 1.17 13.67
CA GLY A 180 8.28 0.95 12.84
C GLY A 180 8.26 1.81 11.58
N ALA A 181 8.71 3.08 11.69
CA ALA A 181 8.86 3.99 10.56
C ALA A 181 9.91 3.50 9.55
N LEU A 182 11.08 3.04 10.03
CA LEU A 182 12.16 2.52 9.19
C LEU A 182 11.73 1.28 8.40
N VAL A 183 10.87 0.43 8.98
CA VAL A 183 10.31 -0.72 8.26
C VAL A 183 9.53 -0.27 7.03
N VAL A 184 8.61 0.69 7.16
CA VAL A 184 7.81 1.15 6.01
C VAL A 184 8.62 2.02 5.05
N ALA A 185 9.46 2.90 5.58
CA ALA A 185 10.25 3.81 4.77
C ALA A 185 11.35 3.08 3.98
N GLY A 186 11.98 2.05 4.57
CA GLY A 186 13.10 1.33 3.99
C GLY A 186 12.76 0.01 3.28
N TRP A 187 11.54 -0.52 3.47
CA TRP A 187 11.14 -1.81 2.89
C TRP A 187 9.84 -1.70 2.10
N ASP A 188 9.95 -1.73 0.77
CA ASP A 188 8.82 -1.63 -0.16
C ASP A 188 7.68 -2.61 0.15
N ALA A 189 7.98 -3.85 0.54
CA ALA A 189 6.97 -4.87 0.83
C ALA A 189 6.10 -4.54 2.06
N ALA A 190 6.54 -3.61 2.92
CA ALA A 190 5.76 -3.15 4.06
C ALA A 190 4.81 -1.98 3.71
N ARG A 191 4.91 -1.43 2.48
CA ARG A 191 4.13 -0.28 2.05
C ARG A 191 2.75 -0.70 1.54
N PRO A 192 1.68 0.00 1.93
CA PRO A 192 0.33 -0.26 1.42
C PRO A 192 0.12 0.40 0.05
N GLU A 193 0.86 -0.03 -0.98
CA GLU A 193 0.87 0.57 -2.33
C GLU A 193 -0.54 0.69 -2.94
N LYS A 194 -1.31 -0.39 -2.87
CA LYS A 194 -2.68 -0.41 -3.39
C LYS A 194 -3.57 0.67 -2.77
N ALA A 195 -3.45 0.85 -1.45
CA ALA A 195 -4.20 1.88 -0.75
C ALA A 195 -3.72 3.28 -1.13
N ALA A 196 -2.43 3.45 -1.43
CA ALA A 196 -1.86 4.71 -1.91
C ALA A 196 -2.33 5.07 -3.32
N ASP A 197 -2.45 4.08 -4.20
CA ASP A 197 -2.96 4.25 -5.57
C ASP A 197 -4.45 4.65 -5.54
N GLU A 198 -5.27 3.87 -4.84
CA GLU A 198 -6.71 4.14 -4.72
C GLU A 198 -6.98 5.45 -3.95
N ALA A 199 -6.12 5.84 -3.01
CA ALA A 199 -6.23 7.15 -2.34
C ALA A 199 -5.91 8.31 -3.28
N ALA A 200 -4.93 8.16 -4.17
CA ALA A 200 -4.62 9.17 -5.18
C ALA A 200 -5.80 9.35 -6.15
N GLU A 201 -6.37 8.25 -6.64
CA GLU A 201 -7.56 8.27 -7.51
C GLU A 201 -8.76 8.92 -6.82
N ALA A 202 -9.04 8.55 -5.56
CA ALA A 202 -10.14 9.12 -4.79
C ALA A 202 -9.97 10.63 -4.51
N MET A 203 -8.73 11.13 -4.46
CA MET A 203 -8.44 12.57 -4.35
C MET A 203 -8.62 13.29 -5.68
N ASP A 204 -8.19 12.70 -6.79
CA ASP A 204 -8.34 13.25 -8.13
C ASP A 204 -9.83 13.41 -8.50
N ASP A 205 -10.64 12.37 -8.26
CA ASP A 205 -12.10 12.40 -8.50
C ASP A 205 -12.82 13.52 -7.72
N GLN A 206 -12.32 13.84 -6.52
CA GLN A 206 -12.88 14.93 -5.70
C GLN A 206 -12.42 16.31 -6.18
N LEU A 207 -11.18 16.43 -6.65
CA LEU A 207 -10.60 17.70 -7.11
C LEU A 207 -11.04 18.06 -8.53
N PHE A 208 -11.21 17.04 -9.38
CA PHE A 208 -11.61 17.11 -10.78
C PHE A 208 -12.76 16.13 -11.07
N PRO A 209 -13.96 16.34 -10.50
CA PRO A 209 -15.09 15.47 -10.78
C PRO A 209 -15.32 15.39 -12.28
N ALA A 210 -15.26 14.18 -12.83
CA ALA A 210 -15.48 13.94 -14.26
C ALA A 210 -16.77 14.66 -14.68
N ARG A 211 -16.64 15.71 -15.51
CA ARG A 211 -17.82 16.40 -16.03
C ARG A 211 -18.61 15.37 -16.82
N PRO A 212 -19.94 15.24 -16.63
CA PRO A 212 -20.73 14.35 -17.45
C PRO A 212 -20.54 14.78 -18.92
N VAL A 213 -19.87 13.93 -19.70
CA VAL A 213 -19.69 14.15 -21.13
C VAL A 213 -21.10 14.16 -21.73
N PRO A 214 -21.56 15.28 -22.33
CA PRO A 214 -22.87 15.33 -22.94
C PRO A 214 -22.96 14.24 -24.01
N ARG A 215 -24.03 13.44 -23.99
CA ARG A 215 -24.29 12.36 -24.96
C ARG A 215 -24.29 12.82 -26.44
N SER A 216 -24.24 14.12 -26.70
CA SER A 216 -24.15 14.74 -28.02
C SER A 216 -22.73 14.86 -28.58
N MET A 217 -21.67 14.56 -27.82
CA MET A 217 -20.29 14.54 -28.33
C MET A 217 -19.75 13.12 -28.47
N ARG A 218 -20.45 12.28 -29.25
CA ARG A 218 -19.89 11.02 -29.78
C ARG A 218 -19.35 11.25 -31.18
N HIS A 219 -18.37 12.12 -31.33
CA HIS A 219 -17.38 12.06 -32.41
C HIS A 219 -16.02 12.18 -31.72
N GLU A 220 -15.42 11.04 -31.40
CA GLU A 220 -14.06 10.95 -30.89
C GLU A 220 -13.10 11.32 -32.03
N HIS A 221 -12.75 12.59 -32.13
CA HIS A 221 -11.60 12.97 -32.92
C HIS A 221 -10.35 12.68 -32.08
N LEU A 222 -9.72 11.54 -32.33
CA LEU A 222 -8.40 11.22 -31.82
C LEU A 222 -7.38 12.06 -32.58
N VAL A 223 -6.77 13.04 -31.91
CA VAL A 223 -5.68 13.83 -32.49
C VAL A 223 -4.38 13.07 -32.28
N VAL A 224 -3.82 12.53 -33.36
CA VAL A 224 -2.52 11.86 -33.36
C VAL A 224 -1.46 12.80 -33.92
N THR A 225 -0.38 13.00 -33.18
CA THR A 225 0.79 13.74 -33.66
C THR A 225 1.69 12.77 -34.43
N ILE A 226 1.91 13.05 -35.72
CA ILE A 226 2.81 12.28 -36.57
C ILE A 226 3.99 13.14 -37.02
N GLU A 227 5.13 12.52 -37.28
CA GLU A 227 6.27 13.19 -37.89
C GLU A 227 5.92 13.74 -39.29
N ALA A 228 6.53 14.86 -39.67
CA ALA A 228 6.21 15.56 -40.92
C ALA A 228 6.37 14.67 -42.16
N GLY A 229 7.42 13.84 -42.21
CA GLY A 229 7.64 12.90 -43.32
C GLY A 229 6.65 11.74 -43.37
N THR A 230 6.04 11.38 -42.24
CA THR A 230 4.99 10.34 -42.17
C THR A 230 3.69 10.84 -42.77
N LYS A 231 3.35 12.11 -42.57
CA LYS A 231 2.17 12.73 -43.18
C LYS A 231 2.24 12.70 -44.71
N GLU A 232 3.40 13.05 -45.28
CA GLU A 232 3.60 13.08 -46.74
C GLU A 232 3.46 11.70 -47.38
N ARG A 233 3.89 10.65 -46.67
CA ARG A 233 3.71 9.26 -47.12
C ARG A 233 2.24 8.85 -47.11
N ILE A 234 1.51 9.19 -46.05
CA ILE A 234 0.07 8.89 -45.95
C ILE A 234 -0.69 9.61 -47.06
N ASP A 235 -0.41 10.91 -47.28
CA ASP A 235 -1.06 11.68 -48.33
C ASP A 235 -0.78 11.14 -49.74
N ALA A 236 0.35 10.46 -49.96
CA ALA A 236 0.70 9.81 -51.23
C ALA A 236 0.03 8.44 -51.43
N ASP A 237 -0.30 7.75 -50.33
CA ASP A 237 -0.96 6.44 -50.32
C ASP A 237 -2.51 6.54 -50.29
N LEU A 238 -3.06 7.76 -50.17
CA LEU A 238 -4.51 7.99 -50.24
C LEU A 238 -5.04 7.80 -51.66
N ASP A 239 -6.03 6.93 -51.82
CA ASP A 239 -6.72 6.74 -53.10
C ASP A 239 -7.60 7.96 -53.45
N ALA A 240 -7.81 8.17 -54.76
CA ALA A 240 -8.56 9.32 -55.25
C ALA A 240 -10.03 9.30 -54.77
N GLY A 241 -10.32 10.10 -53.75
CA GLY A 241 -11.65 10.24 -53.15
C GLY A 241 -11.80 9.62 -51.76
N GLU A 242 -10.74 9.00 -51.22
CA GLU A 242 -10.71 8.49 -49.86
C GLU A 242 -10.41 9.62 -48.85
N SER A 243 -11.05 9.57 -47.67
CA SER A 243 -10.72 10.48 -46.57
C SER A 243 -9.60 9.90 -45.72
N LEU A 244 -8.73 10.76 -45.21
CA LEU A 244 -7.66 10.37 -44.28
C LEU A 244 -8.18 9.56 -43.09
N GLU A 245 -9.37 9.91 -42.58
CA GLU A 245 -10.01 9.18 -41.47
C GLU A 245 -10.37 7.73 -41.84
N ALA A 246 -10.88 7.50 -43.06
CA ALA A 246 -11.21 6.16 -43.54
C ALA A 246 -9.94 5.31 -43.72
N TRP A 247 -8.91 5.90 -44.30
CA TRP A 247 -7.62 5.25 -44.50
C TRP A 247 -6.95 4.86 -43.17
N VAL A 248 -6.99 5.76 -42.18
CA VAL A 248 -6.43 5.49 -40.83
C VAL A 248 -7.22 4.40 -40.12
N ALA A 249 -8.55 4.40 -40.22
CA ALA A 249 -9.39 3.38 -39.62
C ALA A 249 -9.07 1.99 -40.20
N ASP A 250 -8.96 1.86 -41.52
CA ASP A 250 -8.60 0.62 -42.21
C ASP A 250 -7.16 0.16 -41.84
N ALA A 251 -6.23 1.10 -41.72
CA ALA A 251 -4.85 0.80 -41.30
C ALA A 251 -4.78 0.24 -39.88
N VAL A 252 -5.58 0.75 -38.95
CA VAL A 252 -5.68 0.26 -37.58
C VAL A 252 -6.33 -1.12 -37.55
N GLU A 253 -7.43 -1.32 -38.27
CA GLU A 253 -8.14 -2.61 -38.35
C GLU A 253 -7.23 -3.71 -38.91
N ARG A 254 -6.50 -3.45 -39.99
CA ARG A 254 -5.47 -4.39 -40.52
C ARG A 254 -4.39 -4.75 -39.50
N LYS A 255 -4.00 -3.81 -38.63
CA LYS A 255 -2.99 -4.04 -37.59
C LYS A 255 -3.54 -4.87 -36.43
N LEU A 256 -4.82 -4.71 -36.10
CA LEU A 256 -5.51 -5.50 -35.09
C LEU A 256 -5.73 -6.94 -35.59
N ASP A 257 -6.22 -7.09 -36.82
CA ASP A 257 -6.46 -8.40 -37.43
C ASP A 257 -5.16 -9.19 -37.66
N GLY A 258 -4.08 -8.49 -38.05
CA GLY A 258 -2.76 -9.11 -38.22
C GLY A 258 -2.09 -9.57 -36.91
N GLY A 259 -2.55 -9.08 -35.76
CA GLY A 259 -2.06 -9.49 -34.43
C GLY A 259 -2.69 -10.79 -33.90
N GLU A 260 -3.83 -11.22 -34.47
CA GLU A 260 -4.59 -12.37 -33.96
C GLU A 260 -4.11 -13.71 -34.54
N THR A 261 -3.36 -13.69 -35.65
CA THR A 261 -2.81 -14.90 -36.30
C THR A 261 -1.56 -15.49 -35.65
N ASP A 262 -0.85 -14.76 -34.78
CA ASP A 262 0.46 -15.21 -34.24
C ASP A 262 0.36 -15.90 -32.86
N ALA A 263 -0.85 -16.03 -32.30
CA ALA A 263 -1.09 -16.57 -30.95
C ALA A 263 -1.63 -18.02 -30.93
N SER A 264 -1.84 -18.66 -32.08
CA SER A 264 -2.51 -19.98 -32.14
C SER A 264 -1.67 -21.15 -32.68
N ASP A 265 -0.41 -20.93 -33.09
CA ASP A 265 0.39 -21.95 -33.80
C ASP A 265 1.61 -22.49 -33.03
N VAL A 266 1.62 -22.41 -31.68
CA VAL A 266 2.76 -22.89 -30.84
C VAL A 266 2.37 -24.00 -29.86
N THR A 267 1.33 -24.80 -30.15
CA THR A 267 0.96 -25.92 -29.24
C THR A 267 1.02 -27.32 -29.84
N ASP A 268 1.67 -27.49 -31.00
CA ASP A 268 1.75 -28.80 -31.67
C ASP A 268 3.18 -29.25 -32.04
N GLU A 269 4.22 -28.88 -31.28
CA GLU A 269 5.54 -29.55 -31.37
C GLU A 269 6.25 -29.59 -30.01
N ALA A 270 5.81 -30.47 -29.12
CA ALA A 270 6.61 -30.91 -27.98
C ALA A 270 6.24 -32.33 -27.56
N SER A 271 6.41 -33.27 -28.48
CA SER A 271 6.38 -34.70 -28.18
C SER A 271 7.50 -35.43 -28.93
N ASP A 272 8.75 -35.09 -28.64
CA ASP A 272 9.85 -36.05 -28.83
C ASP A 272 11.10 -35.67 -28.02
N ALA A 273 11.91 -36.68 -27.73
CA ALA A 273 13.20 -36.66 -27.05
C ALA A 273 13.20 -36.62 -25.51
N SER A 274 12.92 -37.80 -24.96
CA SER A 274 13.60 -38.33 -23.78
C SER A 274 15.09 -38.61 -24.04
N ASP A 275 15.85 -38.56 -22.95
CA ASP A 275 17.09 -39.32 -22.68
C ASP A 275 18.44 -38.63 -23.00
N VAL A 276 19.23 -38.38 -21.93
CA VAL A 276 20.66 -38.71 -21.77
C VAL A 276 21.23 -37.92 -20.57
N THR A 277 21.91 -38.66 -19.69
CA THR A 277 22.60 -38.29 -18.44
C THR A 277 24.07 -37.88 -18.65
N ASP A 278 24.76 -37.61 -17.53
CA ASP A 278 26.21 -37.41 -17.31
C ASP A 278 26.80 -36.02 -17.62
N GLU A 279 27.83 -35.50 -16.95
CA GLU A 279 28.44 -35.61 -15.61
C GLU A 279 29.48 -34.46 -15.56
N ALA A 280 29.93 -34.07 -14.35
CA ALA A 280 31.28 -33.55 -14.03
C ALA A 280 31.80 -32.25 -14.73
N SER A 281 31.91 -31.13 -14.01
CA SER A 281 33.12 -30.62 -13.30
C SER A 281 34.25 -30.11 -14.21
N ASP A 282 34.54 -28.80 -14.18
CA ASP A 282 35.83 -28.24 -13.76
C ASP A 282 35.85 -26.70 -13.86
N ALA A 283 36.82 -26.11 -13.15
CA ALA A 283 36.92 -24.74 -12.71
C ALA A 283 37.73 -23.79 -13.63
N ASP A 284 37.83 -22.54 -13.17
CA ASP A 284 38.80 -21.47 -13.48
C ASP A 284 38.58 -20.70 -14.80
N ASP A 285 38.89 -19.41 -14.97
CA ASP A 285 39.11 -18.18 -14.19
C ASP A 285 39.40 -17.08 -15.26
N TYR A 286 39.27 -15.80 -14.89
CA TYR A 286 39.75 -14.58 -15.56
C TYR A 286 38.96 -13.89 -16.71
N GLU A 287 38.48 -12.70 -16.34
CA GLU A 287 38.57 -11.36 -16.99
C GLU A 287 38.36 -11.20 -18.51
N GLU A 288 37.36 -10.39 -18.89
CA GLU A 288 37.57 -9.16 -19.68
C GLU A 288 36.27 -8.33 -19.81
N GLY A 289 36.44 -7.04 -20.13
CA GLY A 289 35.54 -5.95 -19.82
C GLY A 289 34.25 -5.85 -20.65
N PHE A 290 33.24 -5.25 -20.02
CA PHE A 290 32.05 -4.77 -20.72
C PHE A 290 32.24 -3.32 -21.14
N GLU A 291 32.68 -3.18 -22.38
CA GLU A 291 32.53 -2.00 -23.22
C GLU A 291 31.08 -1.95 -23.71
N TYR A 292 30.28 -0.97 -23.25
CA TYR A 292 29.00 -0.62 -23.87
C TYR A 292 29.24 0.62 -24.73
N VAL A 293 29.31 0.40 -26.04
CA VAL A 293 29.20 1.45 -27.06
C VAL A 293 27.85 1.28 -27.76
N ASP A 294 27.18 2.43 -27.86
CA ASP A 294 26.08 2.84 -28.73
C ASP A 294 25.65 1.89 -29.87
N ASP A 295 24.33 1.72 -30.07
CA ASP A 295 23.63 2.61 -31.02
C ASP A 295 22.10 2.41 -31.07
N CYS A 296 21.45 3.56 -31.23
CA CYS A 296 20.13 3.90 -31.75
C CYS A 296 19.28 2.84 -32.47
N ALA A 297 17.95 2.87 -32.26
CA ALA A 297 16.98 3.49 -33.18
C ALA A 297 15.52 3.02 -32.95
N ILE A 298 14.60 3.99 -33.08
CA ILE A 298 13.12 3.98 -33.07
C ILE A 298 12.48 4.16 -31.68
#